data_AF-A0A258HKN4-F1
#
_entry.id   AF-A0A258HKN4-F1
#
_cell.length_a   1.000
_cell.length_b   1.000
_cell.length_c   1.000
_cell.angle_alpha   90.00
_cell.angle_beta   90.00
_cell.angle_gamma   90.00
#
_symmetry.space_group_name_H-M   'P 1'
#
loop_
_entity.id
_entity.type
_entity.pdbx_description
1 polymer ?
#
loop_
_entity_poly.entity_id
_entity_poly.type
_entity_poly.pdbx_seq_one_letter_code
_entity_poly.pdbx_strand_id
1 'polypeptide(L)'
;MTEKKLSARERNERAVAEMADTVMRDTRWDALRTRRARRGIVAVMIALLIAMPVAWLTLPALAALGVIGLAAIVWWALRMSVRVVADLPDEYLDERQARVRDRAYVEAYRWFAGLTLLAATIALIAFVIASDDDLVTIELSWGAVMAIFWAFEGLALALPSIVLALREPDRT
;
A
#
# COMPACT_ATOMS: atom_id res chain seq x y z
N MET A 1 50.57 -1.26 -0.94
CA MET A 1 49.34 -0.77 -1.59
C MET A 1 48.43 -0.25 -0.50
N THR A 2 48.31 1.05 -0.34
CA THR A 2 47.51 1.68 0.72
C THR A 2 46.06 1.70 0.27
N GLU A 3 45.20 0.93 0.95
CA GLU A 3 43.77 0.88 0.66
C GLU A 3 43.18 2.26 0.91
N LYS A 4 42.85 2.99 -0.17
CA LYS A 4 42.26 4.33 -0.08
C LYS A 4 40.88 4.19 0.56
N LYS A 5 40.75 4.56 1.84
CA LYS A 5 39.46 4.57 2.55
C LYS A 5 38.50 5.46 1.79
N LEU A 6 37.44 4.84 1.25
CA LEU A 6 36.36 5.55 0.55
C LEU A 6 35.72 6.56 1.49
N SER A 7 35.39 7.74 0.97
CA SER A 7 34.57 8.71 1.66
C SER A 7 33.16 8.14 1.94
N ALA A 8 32.46 8.69 2.93
CA ALA A 8 31.10 8.25 3.26
C ALA A 8 30.14 8.32 2.05
N ARG A 9 30.33 9.33 1.20
CA ARG A 9 29.57 9.52 -0.04
C ARG A 9 29.83 8.40 -1.05
N GLU A 10 31.10 8.12 -1.34
CA GLU A 10 31.48 7.06 -2.30
C GLU A 10 31.02 5.67 -1.83
N ARG A 11 30.97 5.42 -0.50
CA ARG A 11 30.41 4.17 0.04
C ARG A 11 28.90 4.07 -0.20
N ASN A 12 28.17 5.17 -0.01
CA ASN A 12 26.73 5.18 -0.24
C ASN A 12 26.41 5.00 -1.73
N GLU A 13 27.10 5.72 -2.61
CA GLU A 13 26.94 5.59 -4.07
C GLU A 13 27.19 4.14 -4.54
N ARG A 14 28.21 3.46 -4.00
CA ARG A 14 28.45 2.04 -4.30
C ARG A 14 27.34 1.12 -3.79
N ALA A 15 26.87 1.33 -2.56
CA ALA A 15 25.79 0.52 -1.99
C ALA A 15 24.49 0.67 -2.78
N VAL A 16 24.18 1.90 -3.22
CA VAL A 16 23.02 2.19 -4.07
C VAL A 16 23.14 1.52 -5.43
N ALA A 17 24.32 1.57 -6.06
CA ALA A 17 24.57 0.88 -7.32
C ALA A 17 24.43 -0.65 -7.22
N GLU A 18 24.95 -1.24 -6.14
CA GLU A 18 24.83 -2.68 -5.88
C GLU A 18 23.38 -3.11 -5.63
N MET A 19 22.62 -2.29 -4.89
CA MET A 19 21.19 -2.48 -4.69
C MET A 19 20.43 -2.42 -6.01
N ALA A 20 20.71 -1.42 -6.85
CA ALA A 20 20.08 -1.27 -8.17
C ALA A 20 20.37 -2.48 -9.07
N ASP A 21 21.63 -2.91 -9.17
CA ASP A 21 22.02 -4.09 -9.97
C ASP A 21 21.33 -5.38 -9.47
N THR A 22 21.24 -5.56 -8.15
CA THR A 22 20.52 -6.69 -7.54
C THR A 22 19.03 -6.68 -7.90
N VAL A 23 18.38 -5.52 -7.81
CA VAL A 23 16.94 -5.41 -8.12
C VAL A 23 16.67 -5.62 -9.61
N MET A 24 17.55 -5.12 -10.48
CA MET A 24 17.46 -5.25 -11.93
C MET A 24 17.69 -6.70 -12.41
N ARG A 25 18.65 -7.43 -11.81
CA ARG A 25 18.95 -8.82 -12.18
C ARG A 25 18.00 -9.85 -11.59
N ASP A 26 17.21 -9.48 -10.58
CA ASP A 26 16.30 -10.43 -9.93
C ASP A 26 15.03 -10.67 -10.77
N THR A 27 15.02 -11.87 -11.37
CA THR A 27 13.95 -12.44 -12.20
C THR A 27 12.98 -13.33 -11.43
N ARG A 28 13.25 -13.61 -10.14
CA ARG A 28 12.43 -14.54 -9.32
C ARG A 28 10.96 -14.11 -9.27
N TRP A 29 10.70 -12.81 -9.41
CA TRP A 29 9.38 -12.20 -9.28
C TRP A 29 8.75 -11.76 -10.61
N ASP A 30 9.30 -12.19 -11.75
CA ASP A 30 8.80 -11.75 -13.06
C ASP A 30 7.35 -12.16 -13.31
N ALA A 31 6.91 -13.29 -12.77
CA ALA A 31 5.52 -13.72 -12.84
C ALA A 31 4.54 -12.70 -12.22
N LEU A 32 4.94 -12.06 -11.10
CA LEU A 32 4.12 -11.04 -10.42
C LEU A 32 4.11 -9.70 -11.17
N ARG A 33 5.12 -9.44 -12.02
CA ARG A 33 5.25 -8.20 -12.79
C ARG A 33 4.39 -8.18 -14.05
N THR A 34 3.77 -9.31 -14.41
CA THR A 34 2.85 -9.36 -15.56
C THR A 34 1.59 -8.55 -15.29
N ARG A 35 1.04 -7.91 -16.33
CA ARG A 35 -0.16 -7.07 -16.20
C ARG A 35 -1.35 -7.80 -15.58
N ARG A 36 -1.55 -9.07 -15.97
CA ARG A 36 -2.63 -9.90 -15.46
C ARG A 36 -2.43 -10.24 -13.99
N ALA A 37 -1.21 -10.63 -13.59
CA ALA A 37 -0.90 -10.89 -12.19
C ALA A 37 -1.06 -9.64 -11.33
N ARG A 38 -0.50 -8.49 -11.76
CA ARG A 38 -0.65 -7.21 -11.03
C ARG A 38 -2.12 -6.86 -10.80
N ARG A 39 -2.96 -6.94 -11.83
CA ARG A 39 -4.41 -6.67 -11.69
C ARG A 39 -5.12 -7.67 -10.79
N GLY A 40 -4.75 -8.94 -10.85
CA GLY A 40 -5.26 -9.96 -9.94
C GLY A 40 -4.90 -9.66 -8.49
N ILE A 41 -3.64 -9.35 -8.22
CA ILE A 41 -3.15 -8.97 -6.87
C ILE A 41 -3.86 -7.71 -6.38
N VAL A 42 -4.03 -6.70 -7.23
CA VAL A 42 -4.78 -5.47 -6.88
C VAL A 42 -6.23 -5.80 -6.51
N ALA A 43 -6.92 -6.61 -7.32
CA ALA A 43 -8.31 -7.00 -7.03
C ALA A 43 -8.43 -7.75 -5.70
N VAL A 44 -7.51 -8.68 -5.43
CA VAL A 44 -7.45 -9.41 -4.16
C VAL A 44 -7.14 -8.45 -3.00
N MET A 45 -6.22 -7.51 -3.18
CA MET A 45 -5.88 -6.52 -2.15
C MET A 45 -7.09 -5.64 -1.81
N ILE A 46 -7.82 -5.14 -2.82
CA ILE A 46 -9.04 -4.35 -2.60
C ILE A 46 -10.10 -5.17 -1.86
N ALA A 47 -10.30 -6.43 -2.24
CA ALA A 47 -11.23 -7.32 -1.54
C ALA A 47 -10.82 -7.52 -0.07
N LEU A 48 -9.52 -7.65 0.21
CA LEU A 48 -9.01 -7.79 1.57
C LEU A 48 -9.14 -6.50 2.38
N LEU A 49 -8.92 -5.33 1.78
CA LEU A 49 -9.15 -4.03 2.45
C LEU A 49 -10.60 -3.87 2.92
N ILE A 50 -11.56 -4.43 2.17
CA ILE A 50 -12.98 -4.46 2.56
C ILE A 50 -13.23 -5.57 3.60
N ALA A 51 -12.61 -6.73 3.43
CA ALA A 51 -12.78 -7.85 4.34
C ALA A 51 -12.23 -7.58 5.75
N MET A 52 -11.18 -6.76 5.88
CA MET A 52 -10.58 -6.40 7.18
C MET A 52 -11.57 -5.81 8.18
N PRO A 53 -12.25 -4.68 7.89
CA PRO A 53 -13.22 -4.12 8.83
C PRO A 53 -14.40 -5.09 9.07
N VAL A 54 -14.87 -5.79 8.04
CA VAL A 54 -15.94 -6.79 8.19
C VAL A 54 -15.52 -7.92 9.14
N ALA A 55 -14.28 -8.39 9.05
CA ALA A 55 -13.75 -9.45 9.91
C ALA A 55 -13.73 -9.03 11.37
N TRP A 56 -13.31 -7.79 11.68
CA TRP A 56 -13.31 -7.28 13.06
C TRP A 56 -14.71 -7.02 13.63
N LEU A 57 -15.71 -6.83 12.77
CA LEU A 57 -17.11 -6.66 13.18
C LEU A 57 -17.87 -7.99 13.34
N THR A 58 -17.39 -9.08 12.73
CA THR A 58 -18.16 -10.34 12.63
C THR A 58 -17.44 -11.57 13.17
N LEU A 59 -16.11 -11.58 13.21
CA LEU A 59 -15.30 -12.72 13.60
C LEU A 59 -14.63 -12.53 14.97
N PRO A 60 -14.29 -13.63 15.67
CA PRO A 60 -13.40 -13.57 16.82
C PRO A 60 -12.04 -12.99 16.45
N ALA A 61 -11.39 -12.31 17.40
CA ALA A 61 -10.15 -11.57 17.18
C ALA A 61 -9.04 -12.39 16.48
N LEU A 62 -8.85 -13.66 16.83
CA LEU A 62 -7.84 -14.51 16.21
C LEU A 62 -8.11 -14.75 14.71
N ALA A 63 -9.37 -14.95 14.32
CA ALA A 63 -9.75 -15.12 12.92
C ALA A 63 -9.62 -13.81 12.15
N ALA A 64 -9.99 -12.68 12.76
CA ALA A 64 -9.79 -11.35 12.17
C ALA A 64 -8.30 -11.04 11.93
N LEU A 65 -7.42 -11.42 12.88
CA LEU A 65 -5.97 -11.33 12.70
C LEU A 65 -5.46 -12.21 11.56
N GLY A 66 -6.09 -13.37 11.31
CA GLY A 66 -5.79 -14.20 10.13
C GLY A 66 -6.02 -13.46 8.81
N VAL A 67 -7.08 -12.65 8.72
CA VAL A 67 -7.36 -11.79 7.55
C VAL A 67 -6.28 -10.72 7.39
N ILE A 68 -5.82 -10.10 8.49
CA ILE A 68 -4.70 -9.16 8.48
C ILE A 68 -3.42 -9.83 7.97
N GLY A 69 -3.11 -11.04 8.45
CA GLY A 69 -1.94 -11.80 7.99
C GLY A 69 -1.98 -12.11 6.49
N LEU A 70 -3.14 -12.53 5.97
CA LEU A 70 -3.33 -12.77 4.54
C LEU A 70 -3.16 -11.47 3.73
N ALA A 71 -3.71 -10.37 4.20
CA ALA A 71 -3.56 -9.08 3.55
C ALA A 71 -2.12 -8.56 3.58
N ALA A 72 -1.36 -8.81 4.65
CA ALA A 72 0.06 -8.48 4.71
C ALA A 72 0.86 -9.26 3.66
N ILE A 73 0.55 -10.54 3.43
CA ILE A 73 1.16 -11.36 2.38
C ILE A 73 0.83 -10.80 0.99
N VAL A 74 -0.43 -10.45 0.74
CA VAL A 74 -0.87 -9.90 -0.55
C VAL A 74 -0.28 -8.50 -0.78
N TRP A 75 -0.24 -7.66 0.25
CA TRP A 75 0.42 -6.36 0.20
C TRP A 75 1.92 -6.50 -0.12
N TRP A 76 2.59 -7.46 0.49
CA TRP A 76 3.99 -7.75 0.18
C TRP A 76 4.17 -8.22 -1.27
N ALA A 77 3.32 -9.11 -1.75
CA ALA A 77 3.34 -9.53 -3.16
C ALA A 77 3.10 -8.35 -4.12
N LEU A 78 2.20 -7.43 -3.75
CA LEU A 78 1.95 -6.20 -4.50
C LEU A 78 3.18 -5.28 -4.51
N ARG A 79 3.82 -5.06 -3.37
CA ARG A 79 5.09 -4.31 -3.26
C ARG A 79 6.17 -4.91 -4.16
N MET A 80 6.33 -6.23 -4.11
CA MET A 80 7.29 -6.94 -4.95
C MET A 80 7.03 -6.79 -6.45
N SER A 81 5.75 -6.67 -6.84
CA SER A 81 5.37 -6.47 -8.25
C SER A 81 5.78 -5.10 -8.81
N VAL A 82 5.87 -4.07 -7.95
CA VAL A 82 6.16 -2.68 -8.35
C VAL A 82 7.51 -2.15 -7.86
N ARG A 83 8.26 -2.93 -7.07
CA ARG A 83 9.50 -2.48 -6.41
C ARG A 83 10.53 -1.88 -7.36
N VAL A 84 10.56 -2.32 -8.63
CA VAL A 84 11.53 -1.81 -9.61
C VAL A 84 11.29 -0.33 -9.88
N VAL A 85 10.03 0.11 -9.94
CA VAL A 85 9.71 1.53 -10.14
C VAL A 85 9.62 2.25 -8.80
N ALA A 86 9.17 1.58 -7.74
CA ALA A 86 8.94 2.20 -6.44
C ALA A 86 10.23 2.47 -5.65
N ASP A 87 11.19 1.54 -5.69
CA ASP A 87 12.33 1.50 -4.77
C ASP A 87 13.68 1.82 -5.45
N LEU A 88 13.74 1.87 -6.79
CA LEU A 88 14.97 2.30 -7.48
C LEU A 88 15.21 3.81 -7.29
N PRO A 89 16.48 4.21 -7.11
CA PRO A 89 16.88 5.61 -7.14
C PRO A 89 16.62 6.24 -8.50
N ASP A 90 16.44 7.56 -8.51
CA ASP A 90 16.05 8.33 -9.70
C ASP A 90 17.08 8.23 -10.81
N GLU A 91 18.38 8.14 -10.49
CA GLU A 91 19.44 7.97 -11.49
C GLU A 91 19.37 6.64 -12.27
N TYR A 92 18.65 5.63 -11.74
CA TYR A 92 18.44 4.33 -12.37
C TYR A 92 17.07 4.19 -13.03
N LEU A 93 16.21 5.22 -12.91
CA LEU A 93 14.89 5.24 -13.51
C LEU A 93 14.91 6.08 -14.79
N ASP A 94 14.24 5.59 -15.82
CA ASP A 94 13.97 6.42 -17.00
C ASP A 94 13.03 7.58 -16.64
N GLU A 95 13.11 8.70 -17.36
CA GLU A 95 12.24 9.87 -17.15
C GLU A 95 10.74 9.54 -17.17
N ARG A 96 10.34 8.52 -17.95
CA ARG A 96 8.96 8.03 -17.96
C ARG A 96 8.60 7.32 -16.65
N GLN A 97 9.48 6.47 -16.13
CA GLN A 97 9.24 5.69 -14.91
C GLN A 97 9.19 6.60 -13.69
N ALA A 98 10.11 7.56 -13.56
CA ALA A 98 10.10 8.57 -12.51
C ALA A 98 8.78 9.37 -12.51
N ARG A 99 8.35 9.88 -13.67
CA ARG A 99 7.06 10.59 -13.78
C ARG A 99 5.84 9.73 -13.45
N VAL A 100 5.87 8.43 -13.77
CA VAL A 100 4.78 7.51 -13.41
C VAL A 100 4.72 7.32 -11.89
N ARG A 101 5.87 7.10 -11.25
CA ARG A 101 6.00 6.95 -9.79
C ARG A 101 5.47 8.17 -9.06
N ASP A 102 5.95 9.36 -9.41
CA ASP A 102 5.58 10.59 -8.71
C ASP A 102 4.08 10.90 -8.84
N ARG A 103 3.52 10.71 -10.04
CA ARG A 103 2.07 10.85 -10.26
C ARG A 103 1.27 9.80 -9.47
N ALA A 104 1.77 8.57 -9.39
CA ALA A 104 1.12 7.50 -8.63
C ALA A 104 1.07 7.84 -7.13
N TYR A 105 2.16 8.38 -6.56
CA TYR A 105 2.18 8.80 -5.15
C TYR A 105 1.25 9.98 -4.86
N VAL A 106 1.23 11.00 -5.71
CA VAL A 106 0.29 12.13 -5.56
C VAL A 106 -1.16 11.65 -5.67
N GLU A 107 -1.46 10.77 -6.62
CA GLU A 107 -2.81 10.21 -6.74
C GLU A 107 -3.18 9.32 -5.55
N ALA A 108 -2.28 8.46 -5.08
CA ALA A 108 -2.50 7.63 -3.90
C ALA A 108 -2.82 8.48 -2.67
N TYR A 109 -2.08 9.58 -2.46
CA TYR A 109 -2.36 10.53 -1.39
C TYR A 109 -3.74 11.19 -1.55
N ARG A 110 -4.11 11.61 -2.76
CA ARG A 110 -5.43 12.21 -3.03
C ARG A 110 -6.57 11.23 -2.79
N TRP A 111 -6.43 9.97 -3.20
CA TRP A 111 -7.41 8.93 -2.89
C TRP A 111 -7.49 8.67 -1.40
N PHE A 112 -6.36 8.57 -0.69
CA PHE A 112 -6.35 8.39 0.76
C PHE A 112 -7.07 9.53 1.48
N ALA A 113 -6.73 10.79 1.15
CA ALA A 113 -7.36 11.97 1.72
C ALA A 113 -8.85 12.05 1.38
N GLY A 114 -9.22 11.78 0.13
CA GLY A 114 -10.61 11.80 -0.33
C GLY A 114 -11.47 10.73 0.36
N LEU A 115 -10.97 9.50 0.46
CA LEU A 115 -11.66 8.40 1.15
C LEU A 115 -11.78 8.67 2.65
N THR A 116 -10.72 9.21 3.26
CA THR A 116 -10.74 9.60 4.68
C THR A 116 -11.76 10.68 4.95
N LEU A 117 -11.79 11.74 4.12
CA LEU A 117 -12.75 12.83 4.26
C LEU A 117 -14.18 12.35 4.05
N LEU A 118 -14.41 11.49 3.05
CA LEU A 118 -15.71 10.89 2.80
C LEU A 118 -16.18 10.06 4.01
N ALA A 119 -15.32 9.19 4.54
CA ALA A 119 -15.63 8.37 5.70
C ALA A 119 -15.93 9.23 6.95
N ALA A 120 -15.12 10.26 7.20
CA ALA A 120 -15.33 11.19 8.31
C ALA A 120 -16.64 11.98 8.16
N THR A 121 -16.99 12.40 6.94
CA THR A 121 -18.24 13.12 6.66
C THR A 121 -19.46 12.23 6.88
N ILE A 122 -19.41 10.98 6.40
CA ILE A 122 -20.48 9.99 6.63
C ILE A 122 -20.64 9.72 8.12
N ALA A 123 -19.52 9.52 8.85
CA ALA A 123 -19.54 9.31 10.28
C ALA A 123 -20.15 10.50 11.04
N LEU A 124 -19.81 11.74 10.65
CA LEU A 124 -20.38 12.94 11.24
C LEU A 124 -21.89 13.05 10.97
N ILE A 125 -22.33 12.81 9.74
CA ILE A 125 -23.76 12.83 9.40
C ILE A 125 -24.52 11.78 10.22
N ALA A 126 -23.98 10.56 10.31
CA ALA A 126 -24.59 9.48 11.09
C ALA A 126 -24.66 9.86 12.59
N PHE A 127 -23.61 10.47 13.14
CA PHE A 127 -23.59 10.94 14.51
C PHE A 127 -24.62 12.03 14.77
N VAL A 128 -24.70 13.04 13.90
CA VAL A 128 -25.70 14.13 14.02
C VAL A 128 -27.12 13.57 14.02
N ILE A 129 -27.44 12.64 13.10
CA ILE A 129 -28.78 12.04 13.04
C ILE A 129 -29.08 11.21 14.29
N ALA A 130 -28.12 10.44 14.79
CA ALA A 130 -28.31 9.59 15.97
C ALA A 130 -28.46 10.40 17.27
N SER A 131 -27.79 11.54 17.36
CA SER A 131 -27.78 12.41 18.55
C SER A 131 -28.85 13.50 18.55
N ASP A 132 -29.65 13.64 17.48
CA ASP A 132 -30.66 14.71 17.39
C ASP A 132 -31.77 14.57 18.45
N ASP A 133 -32.26 13.35 18.66
CA ASP A 133 -33.35 13.05 19.59
C ASP A 133 -32.89 12.29 20.86
N ASP A 134 -31.58 12.08 21.06
CA ASP A 134 -30.99 11.23 22.12
C ASP A 134 -31.58 9.79 22.20
N LEU A 135 -32.23 9.32 21.13
CA LEU A 135 -32.88 8.00 21.07
C LEU A 135 -31.87 6.85 20.87
N VAL A 136 -30.67 7.16 20.37
CA VAL A 136 -29.63 6.18 20.04
C VAL A 136 -28.34 6.52 20.75
N THR A 137 -27.91 5.67 21.67
CA THR A 137 -26.56 5.70 22.23
C THR A 137 -25.57 5.04 21.27
N ILE A 138 -24.57 5.81 20.81
CA ILE A 138 -23.45 5.29 20.02
C ILE A 138 -22.36 4.81 20.97
N GLU A 139 -22.21 3.49 21.08
CA GLU A 139 -21.10 2.87 21.81
C GLU A 139 -20.05 2.33 20.84
N LEU A 140 -18.78 2.69 21.08
CA LEU A 140 -17.67 2.22 20.26
C LEU A 140 -17.12 0.90 20.82
N SER A 141 -17.51 -0.20 20.19
CA SER A 141 -16.99 -1.52 20.57
C SER A 141 -15.51 -1.67 20.18
N TRP A 142 -14.79 -2.56 20.87
CA TRP A 142 -13.41 -2.90 20.51
C TRP A 142 -13.27 -3.37 19.04
N GLY A 143 -14.23 -4.15 18.56
CA GLY A 143 -14.28 -4.59 17.16
C GLY A 143 -14.42 -3.42 16.19
N ALA A 144 -15.25 -2.43 16.52
CA ALA A 144 -15.40 -1.21 15.72
C ALA A 144 -14.11 -0.38 15.69
N VAL A 145 -13.43 -0.21 16.83
CA VAL A 145 -12.13 0.49 16.89
C VAL A 145 -11.11 -0.22 15.99
N MET A 146 -11.00 -1.54 16.10
CA MET A 146 -10.06 -2.33 15.29
C MET A 146 -10.42 -2.32 13.81
N ALA A 147 -11.71 -2.38 13.46
CA ALA A 147 -12.17 -2.27 12.08
C ALA A 147 -11.75 -0.94 11.45
N ILE A 148 -11.95 0.17 12.17
CA ILE A 148 -11.52 1.51 11.75
C ILE A 148 -10.00 1.55 11.60
N PHE A 149 -9.26 1.18 12.66
CA PHE A 149 -7.80 1.21 12.67
C PHE A 149 -7.19 0.47 11.48
N TRP A 150 -7.58 -0.79 11.28
CA TRP A 150 -7.03 -1.62 10.20
C TRP A 150 -7.49 -1.20 8.81
N ALA A 151 -8.69 -0.63 8.68
CA ALA A 151 -9.13 -0.07 7.40
C ALA A 151 -8.25 1.12 6.98
N PHE A 152 -7.97 2.05 7.89
CA PHE A 152 -7.11 3.20 7.61
C PHE A 152 -5.65 2.81 7.39
N GLU A 153 -5.11 1.96 8.26
CA GLU A 153 -3.72 1.46 8.15
C GLU A 153 -3.51 0.69 6.84
N GLY A 154 -4.43 -0.24 6.53
CA GLY A 154 -4.38 -1.02 5.30
C GLY A 154 -4.44 -0.12 4.06
N LEU A 155 -5.31 0.89 4.08
CA LEU A 155 -5.44 1.85 2.98
C LEU A 155 -4.15 2.67 2.80
N ALA A 156 -3.57 3.17 3.90
CA ALA A 156 -2.34 3.95 3.88
C ALA A 156 -1.15 3.16 3.30
N LEU A 157 -1.01 1.89 3.69
CA LEU A 157 0.07 1.02 3.24
C LEU A 157 -0.10 0.52 1.80
N ALA A 158 -1.33 0.20 1.38
CA ALA A 158 -1.58 -0.46 0.10
C ALA A 158 -1.78 0.51 -1.07
N LEU A 159 -2.38 1.69 -0.84
CA LEU A 159 -2.74 2.63 -1.92
C LEU A 159 -1.60 3.00 -2.86
N PRO A 160 -0.39 3.37 -2.38
CA PRO A 160 0.72 3.71 -3.27
C PRO A 160 1.05 2.59 -4.26
N SER A 161 1.04 1.34 -3.77
CA SER A 161 1.38 0.17 -4.58
C SER A 161 0.22 -0.25 -5.50
N ILE A 162 -1.03 -0.08 -5.06
CA ILE A 162 -2.22 -0.30 -5.90
C ILE A 162 -2.21 0.66 -7.09
N VAL A 163 -2.07 1.95 -6.83
CA VAL A 163 -2.11 2.99 -7.86
C VAL A 163 -0.94 2.80 -8.84
N LEU A 164 0.25 2.53 -8.34
CA LEU A 164 1.43 2.29 -9.19
C LEU A 164 1.24 1.05 -10.07
N ALA A 165 0.76 -0.06 -9.51
CA ALA A 165 0.52 -1.30 -10.25
C ALA A 165 -0.54 -1.14 -11.36
N LEU A 166 -1.52 -0.26 -11.17
CA LEU A 166 -2.55 0.05 -12.18
C LEU A 166 -2.04 0.97 -13.29
N ARG A 167 -1.04 1.82 -13.00
CA ARG A 167 -0.46 2.78 -13.95
C ARG A 167 0.74 2.27 -14.71
N GLU A 168 1.40 1.23 -14.21
CA GLU A 168 2.61 0.71 -14.83
C GLU A 168 2.29 0.08 -16.21
N PRO A 169 2.88 0.60 -17.30
CA PRO A 169 2.61 0.14 -18.66
C PRO A 169 3.20 -1.25 -18.91
N ASP A 170 2.67 -1.93 -19.93
CA ASP A 170 3.15 -3.26 -20.31
C ASP A 170 4.60 -3.17 -20.82
N ARG A 171 5.47 -4.07 -20.34
CA ARG A 171 6.72 -4.41 -21.04
C ARG A 171 6.32 -5.23 -22.26
N THR A 172 6.06 -4.56 -23.38
CA THR A 172 5.97 -5.19 -24.70
C THR A 172 7.35 -5.62 -25.17
#